data_AF-A0A0U5H3R7-F1
#
_entry.id   AF-A0A0U5H3R7-F1
#
_cell.length_a   1.000
_cell.length_b   1.000
_cell.length_c   1.000
_cell.angle_alpha   90.00
_cell.angle_beta   90.00
_cell.angle_gamma   90.00
#
_symmetry.space_group_name_H-M   'P 1'
#
loop_
_entity.id
_entity.type
_entity.pdbx_description
1 polymer ?
#
loop_
_entity_poly.entity_id
_entity_poly.type
_entity_poly.pdbx_seq_one_letter_code
_entity_poly.pdbx_strand_id
1 'polypeptide(L)'
;MSLADQFERVGVVVGAVLLVALPLSLAVDAVVGPATPWWQLLVVLAPGFVVGWAAATDDLPVAYGSVWFVCFAGYVLSVATISLLELVPVYEHTTSVLVVLVASFAVAVVADGYR
;
A
#
# COMPACT_ATOMS: atom_id res chain seq x y z
N MET A 1 17.30 -23.39 11.08
CA MET A 1 16.19 -22.71 10.38
C MET A 1 15.71 -23.65 9.30
N SER A 2 14.42 -23.97 9.26
CA SER A 2 13.89 -24.90 8.27
C SER A 2 13.73 -24.21 6.91
N LEU A 3 13.69 -25.01 5.84
CA LEU A 3 13.45 -24.51 4.48
C LEU A 3 12.02 -23.93 4.37
N ALA A 4 11.07 -24.48 5.12
CA ALA A 4 9.71 -23.95 5.21
C ALA A 4 9.69 -22.55 5.86
N ASP A 5 10.45 -22.33 6.94
CA ASP A 5 10.54 -21.02 7.61
C ASP A 5 11.13 -19.96 6.66
N GLN A 6 12.08 -20.35 5.81
CA GLN A 6 12.67 -19.44 4.82
C GLN A 6 11.65 -19.04 3.76
N PHE A 7 10.88 -20.00 3.23
CA PHE A 7 9.83 -19.69 2.26
C PHE A 7 8.71 -18.85 2.84
N GLU A 8 8.32 -19.10 4.09
CA GLU A 8 7.34 -18.27 4.78
C GLU A 8 7.81 -16.81 4.89
N ARG A 9 9.05 -16.60 5.34
CA ARG A 9 9.64 -15.25 5.45
C ARG A 9 9.76 -14.54 4.10
N VAL A 10 10.20 -15.24 3.06
CA VAL A 10 10.24 -14.68 1.70
C VAL A 10 8.84 -14.34 1.22
N GLY A 11 7.85 -15.21 1.49
CA GLY A 11 6.44 -14.97 1.17
C GLY A 11 5.87 -13.73 1.86
N VAL A 12 6.21 -13.52 3.14
CA VAL A 12 5.86 -12.30 3.88
C VAL A 12 6.48 -11.06 3.23
N VAL A 13 7.77 -11.10 2.88
CA VAL A 13 8.44 -9.96 2.22
C VAL A 13 7.79 -9.64 0.88
N VAL A 14 7.59 -10.64 0.03
CA VAL A 14 6.97 -10.45 -1.30
C VAL A 14 5.53 -9.96 -1.16
N GLY A 15 4.76 -10.51 -0.22
CA GLY A 15 3.39 -10.08 0.04
C GLY A 15 3.32 -8.61 0.47
N ALA A 16 4.20 -8.19 1.38
CA ALA A 16 4.29 -6.81 1.82
C ALA A 16 4.68 -5.86 0.68
N VAL A 17 5.66 -6.23 -0.14
CA VAL A 17 6.06 -5.46 -1.33
C VAL A 17 4.87 -5.21 -2.24
N LEU A 18 4.11 -6.25 -2.58
CA LEU A 18 2.99 -6.14 -3.49
C LEU A 18 1.86 -5.28 -2.91
N LEU A 19 1.51 -5.49 -1.64
CA LEU A 19 0.34 -4.83 -1.04
C LEU A 19 0.59 -3.37 -0.69
N VAL A 20 1.78 -3.05 -0.18
CA VAL A 20 2.15 -1.66 0.10
C VAL A 20 2.33 -0.88 -1.20
N ALA A 21 2.78 -1.55 -2.27
CA ALA A 21 2.91 -0.92 -3.59
C ALA A 21 1.57 -0.47 -4.19
N LEU A 22 0.45 -1.14 -3.88
CA LEU A 22 -0.87 -0.78 -4.41
C LEU A 22 -1.25 0.68 -4.10
N PRO A 23 -1.43 1.10 -2.83
CA PRO A 23 -1.78 2.48 -2.52
C PRO A 23 -0.67 3.46 -2.91
N LEU A 24 0.59 3.04 -2.84
CA LEU A 24 1.72 3.89 -3.16
C LEU A 24 1.79 4.19 -4.66
N SER A 25 1.40 3.24 -5.51
CA SER A 25 1.29 3.47 -6.95
C SER A 25 0.27 4.56 -7.29
N LEU A 26 -0.90 4.58 -6.63
CA LEU A 26 -1.89 5.63 -6.79
C LEU A 26 -1.39 6.99 -6.28
N ALA A 27 -0.74 7.00 -5.11
CA ALA A 27 -0.19 8.24 -4.55
C ALA A 27 0.91 8.83 -5.45
N VAL A 28 1.77 7.98 -6.00
CA VAL A 28 2.84 8.41 -6.91
C VAL A 28 2.27 8.87 -8.25
N ASP A 29 1.30 8.16 -8.82
CA ASP A 29 0.63 8.60 -10.06
C ASP A 29 -0.06 9.97 -9.87
N ALA A 30 -0.69 10.18 -8.72
CA ALA A 30 -1.32 11.47 -8.39
C ALA A 30 -0.32 12.63 -8.33
N VAL A 31 0.90 12.39 -7.85
CA VAL A 31 1.90 13.45 -7.59
C VAL A 31 2.85 13.67 -8.77
N VAL A 32 3.28 12.59 -9.41
CA VAL A 32 4.32 12.60 -10.46
C VAL A 32 3.68 12.66 -11.84
N GLY A 33 2.44 12.19 -11.97
CA GLY A 33 1.71 12.12 -13.23
C GLY A 33 2.30 11.10 -14.21
N PRO A 34 2.06 11.27 -15.53
CA PRO A 34 2.40 10.26 -16.53
C PRO A 34 3.91 10.11 -16.78
N ALA A 35 4.74 10.95 -16.16
CA ALA A 35 6.19 10.78 -16.22
C ALA A 35 6.58 9.49 -15.49
N THR A 36 7.43 8.68 -16.12
CA THR A 36 7.96 7.43 -15.54
C THR A 36 9.43 7.60 -15.17
N PRO A 37 9.75 8.35 -14.10
CA PRO A 37 11.13 8.52 -13.68
C PRO A 37 11.72 7.18 -13.23
N TRP A 38 13.02 7.00 -13.48
CA TRP A 38 13.74 5.76 -13.15
C TRP A 38 13.63 5.34 -11.68
N TRP A 39 13.42 6.30 -10.76
CA TRP A 39 13.29 6.08 -9.33
C TRP A 39 11.87 5.72 -8.88
N GLN A 40 10.86 5.80 -9.75
CA GLN A 40 9.45 5.56 -9.41
C GLN A 40 9.24 4.16 -8.80
N LEU A 41 9.83 3.14 -9.42
CA LEU A 41 9.75 1.76 -8.95
C LEU A 41 10.36 1.60 -7.55
N LEU A 42 11.46 2.32 -7.26
CA LEU A 42 12.08 2.29 -5.94
C LEU A 42 11.15 2.90 -4.89
N VAL A 43 10.52 4.03 -5.20
CA VAL A 43 9.56 4.67 -4.27
C VAL A 43 8.35 3.77 -4.03
N VAL A 44 7.83 3.10 -5.05
CA VAL A 44 6.65 2.22 -4.93
C VAL A 44 6.96 0.92 -4.17
N LEU A 45 8.11 0.30 -4.41
CA LEU A 45 8.43 -1.05 -3.90
C LEU A 45 9.24 -1.06 -2.61
N ALA A 46 10.14 -0.09 -2.41
CA ALA A 46 11.06 -0.10 -1.27
C ALA A 46 10.33 -0.04 0.10
N PRO A 47 9.26 0.75 0.29
CA PRO A 47 8.55 0.76 1.57
C PRO A 47 7.94 -0.60 1.90
N GLY A 48 7.38 -1.30 0.91
CA GLY A 48 6.86 -2.65 1.11
C GLY A 48 7.96 -3.66 1.43
N PHE A 49 9.16 -3.50 0.87
CA PHE A 49 10.32 -4.31 1.24
C PHE A 49 10.74 -4.07 2.69
N VAL A 50 10.80 -2.81 3.15
CA VAL A 50 11.15 -2.47 4.54
C VAL A 50 10.14 -3.06 5.52
N VAL A 51 8.85 -2.90 5.26
CA VAL A 51 7.77 -3.49 6.05
C VAL A 51 7.86 -5.02 6.07
N GLY A 52 8.05 -5.63 4.90
CA GLY A 52 8.16 -7.08 4.75
C GLY A 52 9.37 -7.66 5.46
N TRP A 53 10.51 -6.97 5.39
CA TRP A 53 11.72 -7.35 6.11
C TRP A 53 11.52 -7.28 7.61
N ALA A 54 10.97 -6.18 8.12
CA ALA A 54 10.67 -6.02 9.54
C ALA A 54 9.68 -7.07 10.05
N ALA A 55 8.66 -7.41 9.24
CA ALA A 55 7.72 -8.49 9.55
C ALA A 55 8.42 -9.87 9.58
N ALA A 56 9.32 -10.15 8.64
CA ALA A 56 10.05 -11.42 8.58
C ALA A 56 11.11 -11.59 9.69
N THR A 57 11.51 -10.50 10.35
CA THR A 57 12.42 -10.49 11.51
C THR A 57 11.70 -10.31 12.84
N ASP A 58 10.37 -10.38 12.86
CA ASP A 58 9.54 -10.19 14.06
C ASP A 58 9.77 -8.83 14.77
N ASP A 59 10.18 -7.81 14.00
CA ASP A 59 10.53 -6.46 14.49
C ASP A 59 9.47 -5.41 14.09
N LEU A 60 8.29 -5.88 13.64
CA LEU A 60 7.20 -5.00 13.25
C LEU A 60 6.39 -4.60 14.50
N PRO A 61 6.22 -3.29 14.78
CA PRO A 61 5.49 -2.82 15.97
C PRO A 61 3.97 -3.00 15.87
N VAL A 62 3.48 -3.50 14.73
CA VAL A 62 2.06 -3.74 14.44
C VAL A 62 1.90 -5.16 13.88
N ALA A 63 0.69 -5.72 13.98
CA ALA A 63 0.40 -7.02 13.41
C ALA A 63 0.52 -6.97 11.87
N TYR A 64 1.25 -7.92 11.28
CA TYR A 64 1.40 -8.01 9.81
C TYR A 64 0.04 -8.13 9.10
N GLY A 65 -0.91 -8.84 9.71
CA GLY A 65 -2.29 -8.93 9.21
C GLY A 65 -3.02 -7.59 9.14
N SER A 66 -2.73 -6.66 10.06
CA SER A 66 -3.30 -5.30 10.02
C SER A 66 -2.73 -4.49 8.86
N VAL A 67 -1.42 -4.59 8.60
CA VAL A 67 -0.80 -3.92 7.45
C VAL A 67 -1.41 -4.42 6.14
N TRP A 68 -1.58 -5.74 6.02
CA TRP A 68 -2.22 -6.38 4.88
C TRP A 68 -3.64 -5.84 4.67
N PHE A 69 -4.46 -5.88 5.72
CA PHE A 69 -5.86 -5.46 5.66
C PHE A 69 -5.99 -3.98 5.33
N VAL A 70 -5.26 -3.11 6.03
CA VAL A 70 -5.32 -1.66 5.84
C VAL A 70 -4.86 -1.26 4.43
N CYS A 71 -3.78 -1.83 3.92
CA CYS A 71 -3.31 -1.53 2.56
C CYS A 71 -4.30 -1.99 1.50
N PHE A 72 -4.82 -3.22 1.62
CA PHE A 72 -5.77 -3.77 0.65
C PHE A 72 -7.11 -3.05 0.68
N ALA A 73 -7.73 -2.94 1.86
CA ALA A 73 -9.02 -2.29 2.03
C ALA A 73 -8.95 -0.79 1.69
N GLY A 74 -7.92 -0.09 2.16
CA GLY A 74 -7.68 1.32 1.85
C GLY A 74 -7.50 1.54 0.35
N TYR A 75 -6.76 0.68 -0.34
CA TYR A 75 -6.60 0.73 -1.80
C TYR A 75 -7.93 0.51 -2.52
N VAL A 76 -8.68 -0.55 -2.19
CA VAL A 76 -9.98 -0.85 -2.83
C VAL A 76 -10.97 0.30 -2.63
N LEU A 77 -11.07 0.83 -1.41
CA LEU A 77 -11.91 2.00 -1.11
C LEU A 77 -11.48 3.23 -1.90
N SER A 78 -10.18 3.45 -2.05
CA SER A 78 -9.64 4.58 -2.82
C SER A 78 -10.01 4.45 -4.29
N VAL A 79 -9.76 3.29 -4.91
CA VAL A 79 -10.10 3.03 -6.32
C VAL A 79 -11.59 3.17 -6.56
N ALA A 80 -12.43 2.60 -5.68
CA ALA A 80 -13.87 2.71 -5.79
C ALA A 80 -14.32 4.18 -5.71
N THR A 81 -13.80 4.94 -4.75
CA THR A 81 -14.18 6.35 -4.55
C THR A 81 -13.68 7.24 -5.69
N ILE A 82 -12.45 7.06 -6.16
CA ILE A 82 -11.89 7.74 -7.34
C ILE A 82 -12.76 7.48 -8.57
N SER A 83 -13.19 6.23 -8.76
CA SER A 83 -14.04 5.85 -9.90
C SER A 83 -15.44 6.45 -9.80
N LEU A 84 -16.04 6.45 -8.60
CA LEU A 84 -17.37 7.03 -8.35
C LEU A 84 -17.40 8.55 -8.50
N LEU A 85 -16.29 9.21 -8.20
CA LEU A 85 -16.14 10.67 -8.32
C LEU A 85 -15.54 11.11 -9.66
N GLU A 86 -15.34 10.18 -10.60
CA GLU A 86 -14.77 10.44 -11.92
C GLU A 86 -13.42 11.19 -11.89
N LEU A 87 -12.58 10.91 -10.89
CA LEU A 87 -11.28 11.56 -10.69
C LEU A 87 -10.16 10.96 -11.57
N VAL A 88 -10.52 10.47 -12.76
CA VAL A 88 -9.59 9.89 -13.73
C VAL A 88 -9.49 10.84 -14.92
N PRO A 89 -8.27 11.22 -15.35
CA PRO A 89 -6.98 10.71 -14.90
C PRO A 89 -6.52 11.31 -13.54
N VAL A 90 -5.95 10.44 -12.69
CA VAL A 90 -5.63 10.73 -11.28
C VAL A 90 -4.70 11.93 -11.10
N TYR A 91 -3.73 12.11 -12.01
CA TYR A 91 -2.76 13.20 -11.96
C TYR A 91 -3.36 14.59 -12.20
N GLU A 92 -4.55 14.69 -12.81
CA GLU A 92 -5.26 15.97 -12.97
C GLU A 92 -5.99 16.38 -11.68
N HIS A 93 -6.18 15.44 -10.75
CA HIS A 93 -6.96 15.60 -9.53
C HIS A 93 -6.14 15.31 -8.26
N THR A 94 -4.84 15.61 -8.27
CA THR A 94 -3.88 15.28 -7.19
C THR A 94 -4.44 15.54 -5.79
N THR A 95 -4.95 16.74 -5.51
CA THR A 95 -5.44 17.10 -4.17
C THR A 95 -6.64 16.23 -3.76
N SER A 96 -7.62 16.07 -4.66
CA SER A 96 -8.81 15.25 -4.39
C SER A 96 -8.45 13.77 -4.20
N VAL A 97 -7.55 13.24 -5.02
CA VAL A 97 -7.10 11.84 -4.92
C VAL A 97 -6.33 11.60 -3.63
N LEU A 98 -5.44 12.51 -3.22
CA LEU A 98 -4.74 12.39 -1.94
C LEU A 98 -5.70 12.45 -0.74
N VAL A 99 -6.73 13.31 -0.79
CA VAL A 99 -7.79 13.35 0.23
C VAL A 99 -8.55 12.01 0.27
N VAL A 100 -8.91 11.47 -0.89
CA VAL A 100 -9.60 10.17 -0.98
C VAL A 100 -8.72 9.04 -0.43
N LEU A 101 -7.42 9.03 -0.75
CA LEU A 101 -6.45 8.07 -0.22
C LEU A 101 -6.39 8.14 1.31
N VAL A 102 -6.19 9.34 1.87
CA VAL A 102 -6.12 9.52 3.33
C VAL A 102 -7.43 9.10 4.00
N ALA A 103 -8.58 9.50 3.46
CA ALA A 103 -9.88 9.14 4.01
C ALA A 103 -10.12 7.62 3.96
N SER A 104 -9.80 6.98 2.83
CA SER A 104 -9.96 5.53 2.66
C SER A 104 -9.07 4.74 3.61
N PHE A 105 -7.83 5.20 3.84
CA PHE A 105 -6.93 4.58 4.79
C PHE A 105 -7.37 4.80 6.23
N ALA A 106 -7.87 5.99 6.58
CA ALA A 106 -8.44 6.23 7.90
C ALA A 106 -9.62 5.30 8.18
N VAL A 107 -10.52 5.11 7.20
CA VAL A 107 -11.62 4.15 7.29
C VAL A 107 -11.11 2.71 7.45
N ALA A 108 -10.10 2.32 6.68
CA ALA A 108 -9.53 0.97 6.77
C ALA A 108 -8.85 0.70 8.14
N VAL A 109 -8.14 1.68 8.70
CA VAL A 109 -7.54 1.59 10.04
C VAL A 109 -8.61 1.47 11.11
N VAL A 110 -9.66 2.28 11.03
CA VAL A 110 -10.79 2.21 11.97
C VAL A 110 -11.48 0.84 11.87
N ALA A 111 -11.69 0.34 10.65
CA ALA A 111 -12.30 -0.97 10.41
C ALA A 111 -11.45 -2.14 10.95
N ASP A 112 -10.12 -2.09 10.81
CA ASP A 112 -9.22 -3.12 11.37
C ASP A 112 -9.32 -3.19 12.89
N GLY A 113 -9.52 -2.05 13.57
CA GLY A 113 -9.70 -2.00 15.03
C GLY A 113 -10.97 -2.68 15.55
N TYR A 114 -11.95 -2.99 14.69
CA TYR A 114 -13.18 -3.71 15.05
C TYR A 114 -13.15 -5.20 14.66
N ARG A 115 -12.06 -5.68 14.06
CA ARG A 115 -11.89 -7.08 13.62
C ARG A 115 -11.31 -7.96 14.73
#